data_AF-Q0CTR0-F1
#
_entry.id   AF-Q0CTR0-F1
#
_cell.length_a   1.000
_cell.length_b   1.000
_cell.length_c   1.000
_cell.angle_alpha   90.00
_cell.angle_beta   90.00
_cell.angle_gamma   90.00
#
_symmetry.space_group_name_H-M   'P 1'
#
loop_
_entity.id
_entity.type
_entity.pdbx_description
1 polymer ?
#
loop_
_entity_poly.entity_id
_entity_poly.type
_entity_poly.pdbx_seq_one_letter_code
_entity_poly.pdbx_strand_id
1 'polypeptide(L)'
;MLSIPATKGFEIGSGFGGCEVPGSIHNDPFVPANVEVRNGAAGATSTTRLTTKTNNSGGIQGGISNGASIYFRVAFKPPATIGQAQTTSTYAFEEGVLEAKGRHDPCVVPRAVPIVESMSALVIMDALMAQYARESAKTLLPPLPKTLPTRPTIGSITNGGNA
;
A
#
# COMPACT_ATOMS: atom_id res chain seq x y z
N MET A 1 1.38 -9.04 -1.55
CA MET A 1 2.32 -9.00 -2.69
C MET A 1 3.09 -10.29 -2.88
N LEU A 2 3.72 -10.86 -1.84
CA LEU A 2 4.51 -12.10 -1.96
C LEU A 2 3.75 -13.33 -2.51
N SER A 3 2.41 -13.29 -2.51
CA SER A 3 1.56 -14.32 -3.11
C SER A 3 1.49 -14.26 -4.65
N ILE A 4 1.94 -13.17 -5.28
CA ILE A 4 1.98 -13.06 -6.74
C ILE A 4 3.05 -14.00 -7.28
N PRO A 5 2.76 -14.84 -8.30
CA PRO A 5 3.74 -15.76 -8.88
C PRO A 5 5.05 -15.07 -9.26
N ALA A 6 6.15 -15.81 -9.08
CA ALA A 6 7.53 -15.33 -9.28
C ALA A 6 8.00 -14.20 -8.34
N THR A 7 7.17 -13.69 -7.43
CA THR A 7 7.64 -12.72 -6.42
C THR A 7 8.60 -13.37 -5.42
N LYS A 8 9.69 -12.67 -5.09
CA LYS A 8 10.71 -13.09 -4.12
C LYS A 8 11.08 -12.02 -3.08
N GLY A 9 10.62 -10.79 -3.27
CA GLY A 9 10.87 -9.72 -2.32
C GLY A 9 9.76 -8.68 -2.36
N PHE A 10 9.55 -8.03 -1.22
CA PHE A 10 8.63 -6.92 -1.06
C PHE A 10 9.25 -5.94 -0.07
N GLU A 11 9.32 -4.67 -0.45
CA GLU A 11 9.86 -3.62 0.39
C GLU A 11 9.01 -2.35 0.26
N ILE A 12 8.88 -1.58 1.34
CA ILE A 12 8.05 -0.38 1.39
C ILE A 12 8.91 0.85 1.70
N GLY A 13 8.61 1.98 1.06
CA GLY A 13 9.38 3.20 1.21
C GLY A 13 10.83 3.03 0.78
N SER A 14 11.75 3.39 1.66
CA SER A 14 13.20 3.17 1.50
C SER A 14 13.58 1.68 1.47
N GLY A 15 12.67 0.80 1.87
CA GLY A 15 12.86 -0.64 1.82
C GLY A 15 14.05 -1.13 2.61
N PHE A 16 14.79 -2.08 2.06
CA PHE A 16 15.99 -2.63 2.71
C PHE A 16 17.09 -1.58 2.92
N GLY A 17 17.17 -0.56 2.06
CA GLY A 17 18.11 0.56 2.26
C GLY A 17 17.83 1.37 3.53
N GLY A 18 16.59 1.35 4.03
CA GLY A 18 16.26 1.95 5.32
C GLY A 18 16.92 1.26 6.52
N CYS A 19 17.29 -0.01 6.40
CA CYS A 19 17.98 -0.76 7.45
C CYS A 19 19.45 -0.35 7.61
N GLU A 20 19.99 0.40 6.65
CA GLU A 20 21.39 0.86 6.64
C GLU A 20 21.53 2.29 7.17
N VAL A 21 20.42 2.92 7.60
CA VAL A 21 20.37 4.33 8.00
C VAL A 21 19.92 4.46 9.46
N PRO A 22 20.59 5.27 10.30
CA PRO A 22 20.13 5.55 11.65
C PRO A 22 18.74 6.17 11.68
N GLY A 23 17.90 5.77 12.65
CA GLY A 23 16.53 6.27 12.79
C GLY A 23 16.43 7.80 12.91
N SER A 24 17.45 8.46 13.49
CA SER A 24 17.50 9.93 13.58
C SER A 24 17.53 10.64 12.23
N ILE A 25 18.03 9.97 11.18
CA ILE A 25 18.09 10.46 9.80
C ILE A 25 16.93 9.91 8.98
N HIS A 26 16.54 8.66 9.25
CA HIS A 26 15.54 7.94 8.47
C HIS A 26 14.10 8.37 8.74
N ASN A 27 13.77 8.71 9.99
CA ASN A 27 12.40 9.05 10.39
C ASN A 27 11.81 10.16 9.51
N ASP A 28 10.51 10.05 9.22
CA ASP A 28 9.73 11.05 8.50
C ASP A 28 9.01 11.98 9.50
N PRO A 29 9.50 13.21 9.77
CA PRO A 29 8.85 14.11 10.71
C PRO A 29 7.60 14.71 10.08
N PHE A 30 6.54 14.85 10.88
CA PHE A 30 5.33 15.57 10.46
C PHE A 30 5.59 17.09 10.45
N VAL A 31 5.15 17.74 9.38
CA VAL A 31 5.22 19.18 9.17
C VAL A 31 3.86 19.68 8.67
N PRO A 32 3.48 20.95 8.97
CA PRO A 32 2.27 21.53 8.42
C PRO A 32 2.41 21.75 6.91
N ALA A 33 1.37 21.39 6.16
CA ALA A 33 1.24 21.69 4.74
C ALA A 33 -0.08 22.41 4.47
N ASN A 34 -0.02 23.42 3.60
CA ASN A 34 -1.19 24.03 3.02
C ASN A 34 -1.67 23.10 1.90
N VAL A 35 -2.80 22.45 2.10
CA VAL A 35 -3.38 21.55 1.10
C VAL A 35 -4.60 22.24 0.50
N GLU A 36 -4.51 22.56 -0.79
CA GLU A 36 -5.70 22.84 -1.58
C GLU A 36 -6.50 21.54 -1.70
N VAL A 37 -7.64 21.47 -1.01
CA VAL A 37 -8.57 20.36 -1.17
C VAL A 37 -9.17 20.48 -2.56
N ARG A 38 -8.81 19.56 -3.46
CA ARG A 38 -9.50 19.42 -4.75
C ARG A 38 -10.97 19.10 -4.50
N ASN A 39 -11.84 19.91 -5.12
CA ASN A 39 -13.29 19.78 -5.11
C ASN A 39 -13.76 18.33 -5.34
N GLY A 40 -14.24 17.66 -4.28
CA GLY A 40 -15.40 16.77 -4.38
C GLY A 40 -16.69 17.60 -4.35
N ALA A 41 -17.86 16.98 -4.43
CA ALA A 41 -19.19 17.62 -4.52
C ALA A 41 -19.57 18.65 -3.41
N ALA A 42 -18.64 19.01 -2.52
CA ALA A 42 -18.81 19.92 -1.38
C ALA A 42 -17.87 21.15 -1.39
N GLY A 43 -17.27 21.53 -2.53
CA GLY A 43 -16.49 22.78 -2.65
C GLY A 43 -15.04 22.71 -2.15
N ALA A 44 -14.23 23.72 -2.49
CA ALA A 44 -12.78 23.74 -2.27
C ALA A 44 -12.51 24.50 -0.99
N THR A 45 -12.22 23.76 0.08
CA THR A 45 -11.84 24.33 1.37
C THR A 45 -10.34 24.22 1.53
N SER A 46 -9.62 25.34 1.62
CA SER A 46 -8.19 25.32 1.98
C SER A 46 -8.07 24.95 3.46
N THR A 47 -7.38 23.84 3.75
CA THR A 47 -7.17 23.39 5.14
C THR A 47 -5.69 23.10 5.37
N THR A 48 -5.18 23.51 6.53
CA THR A 48 -3.84 23.10 6.98
C THR A 48 -3.91 21.65 7.46
N ARG A 49 -3.10 20.78 6.87
CA ARG A 49 -2.98 19.38 7.25
C ARG A 49 -1.54 19.03 7.59
N LEU A 50 -1.33 18.06 8.47
CA LEU A 50 0.00 17.45 8.64
C LEU A 50 0.36 16.60 7.41
N THR A 51 1.58 16.76 6.94
CA THR A 51 2.24 15.86 5.98
C THR A 51 3.59 15.43 6.53
N THR A 52 4.21 14.40 6.00
CA THR A 52 5.59 14.08 6.30
C THR A 52 6.55 14.94 5.45
N LYS A 53 7.70 15.34 6.01
CA LYS A 53 8.74 16.09 5.30
C LYS A 53 9.42 15.26 4.20
N THR A 54 9.56 13.96 4.46
CA THR A 54 10.12 12.94 3.57
C THR A 54 9.13 11.77 3.51
N ASN A 55 9.38 10.78 2.64
CA ASN A 55 8.52 9.59 2.52
C ASN A 55 9.33 8.30 2.59
N ASN A 56 10.27 8.23 3.53
CA ASN A 56 11.11 7.05 3.74
C ASN A 56 10.30 5.83 4.22
N SER A 57 9.20 6.08 4.92
CA SER A 57 8.20 5.08 5.33
C SER A 57 7.32 4.58 4.18
N GLY A 58 7.36 5.23 3.01
CA GLY A 58 6.56 4.82 1.84
C GLY A 58 5.07 4.92 2.06
N GLY A 59 4.63 5.97 2.76
CA GLY A 59 3.23 6.25 3.05
C GLY A 59 2.62 5.41 4.17
N ILE A 60 3.39 4.46 4.74
CA ILE A 60 2.92 3.53 5.79
C ILE A 60 3.84 3.61 7.00
N GLN A 61 3.30 4.04 8.14
CA GLN A 61 4.04 4.15 9.40
C GLN A 61 3.32 3.39 10.50
N GLY A 62 4.02 2.49 11.19
CA GLY A 62 3.39 1.59 12.18
C GLY A 62 2.28 0.70 11.60
N GLY A 63 2.33 0.40 10.30
CA GLY A 63 1.29 -0.37 9.60
C GLY A 63 0.04 0.43 9.22
N ILE A 64 0.06 1.76 9.37
CA ILE A 64 -1.07 2.64 9.06
C ILE A 64 -0.67 3.66 7.99
N SER A 65 -1.59 3.97 7.08
CA SER A 65 -1.37 5.03 6.10
C SER A 65 -1.24 6.40 6.77
N ASN A 66 -0.18 7.15 6.45
CA ASN A 66 0.10 8.46 7.06
C ASN A 66 -0.35 9.65 6.20
N GLY A 67 -0.89 9.40 5.01
CA GLY A 67 -1.37 10.40 4.06
C GLY A 67 -0.37 10.81 2.98
N ALA A 68 0.89 10.39 3.08
CA ALA A 68 1.83 10.45 1.97
C ALA A 68 1.54 9.34 0.95
N SER A 69 2.11 9.44 -0.24
CA SER A 69 1.97 8.42 -1.28
C SER A 69 2.45 7.07 -0.79
N ILE A 70 1.60 6.04 -0.92
CA ILE A 70 2.01 4.66 -0.65
C ILE A 70 2.97 4.24 -1.76
N TYR A 71 4.19 3.91 -1.38
CA TYR A 71 5.27 3.54 -2.30
C TYR A 71 5.94 2.27 -1.83
N PHE A 72 6.05 1.29 -2.72
CA PHE A 72 6.69 0.00 -2.44
C PHE A 72 7.33 -0.55 -3.72
N ARG A 73 8.22 -1.53 -3.55
CA ARG A 73 8.86 -2.27 -4.63
C ARG A 73 8.63 -3.77 -4.45
N VAL A 74 8.53 -4.47 -5.57
CA VAL A 74 8.32 -5.92 -5.62
C VAL A 74 9.40 -6.53 -6.48
N ALA A 75 10.12 -7.51 -5.94
CA ALA A 75 11.16 -8.22 -6.66
C ALA A 75 10.60 -9.50 -7.29
N PHE A 76 10.77 -9.66 -8.59
CA PHE A 76 10.38 -10.85 -9.35
C PHE A 76 11.62 -11.63 -9.74
N LYS A 77 11.62 -12.95 -9.48
CA LYS A 77 12.61 -13.84 -10.08
C LYS A 77 12.34 -14.03 -11.58
N PRO A 78 13.37 -14.41 -12.36
CA PRO A 78 13.16 -14.88 -13.72
C PRO A 78 12.16 -16.06 -13.80
N PRO A 79 11.47 -16.22 -14.93
CA PRO A 79 10.61 -17.38 -15.16
C PRO A 79 11.42 -18.68 -15.06
N ALA A 80 10.78 -19.75 -14.58
CA ALA A 80 11.45 -21.05 -14.37
C ALA A 80 11.80 -21.76 -15.68
N THR A 81 11.13 -21.40 -16.77
CA THR A 81 11.32 -22.01 -18.08
C THR A 81 11.89 -20.96 -19.02
N ILE A 82 13.08 -21.26 -19.55
CA ILE A 82 13.78 -20.44 -20.54
C ILE A 82 14.04 -21.29 -21.79
N GLY A 83 14.31 -20.64 -22.93
CA GLY A 83 14.58 -21.34 -24.19
C GLY A 83 15.93 -22.08 -24.23
N GLN A 84 16.64 -22.20 -23.10
CA GLN A 84 17.89 -22.94 -22.99
C GLN A 84 17.62 -24.30 -22.36
N ALA A 85 18.28 -25.32 -22.90
CA ALA A 85 18.29 -26.67 -22.33
C ALA A 85 18.78 -26.62 -20.88
N GLN A 86 18.04 -27.25 -19.96
CA GLN A 86 18.44 -27.35 -18.55
C GLN A 86 18.47 -28.80 -18.11
N THR A 87 19.56 -29.21 -17.46
CA THR A 87 19.65 -30.52 -16.82
C THR A 87 18.68 -30.59 -15.65
N THR A 88 17.90 -31.67 -15.58
CA THR A 88 16.93 -31.92 -14.52
C THR A 88 16.78 -33.43 -14.31
N SER A 89 15.80 -33.84 -13.49
CA SER A 89 15.52 -35.26 -13.25
C SER A 89 14.03 -35.54 -13.41
N THR A 90 13.71 -36.75 -13.88
CA THR A 90 12.34 -37.25 -13.91
C THR A 90 11.88 -37.64 -12.51
N TYR A 91 10.57 -37.85 -12.33
CA TYR A 91 10.06 -38.40 -11.07
C TYR A 91 10.54 -39.83 -10.76
N ALA A 92 11.15 -40.52 -11.73
CA ALA A 92 11.78 -41.83 -11.55
C ALA A 92 13.27 -41.72 -11.15
N PHE A 93 13.77 -40.52 -10.86
CA PHE A 93 15.16 -40.24 -10.49
C PHE A 93 16.19 -40.45 -11.61
N GLU A 94 15.74 -40.45 -12.86
CA GLU A 94 16.63 -40.52 -14.02
C GLU A 94 17.06 -39.10 -14.41
N GLU A 95 18.34 -38.92 -14.74
CA GLU A 95 18.85 -37.66 -15.28
C GLU A 95 18.28 -37.41 -16.68
N GLY A 96 17.95 -36.15 -16.98
CA GLY A 96 17.44 -35.75 -18.28
C GLY A 96 17.67 -34.29 -18.57
N VAL A 97 17.30 -33.87 -19.77
CA VAL A 97 17.39 -32.48 -20.21
C VAL A 97 16.00 -31.97 -20.54
N LEU A 98 15.61 -30.86 -19.90
CA LEU A 98 14.39 -30.13 -20.21
C LEU A 98 14.69 -29.08 -21.28
N GLU A 99 14.21 -29.31 -22.50
CA GLU A 99 14.22 -28.32 -23.57
C GLU A 99 12.82 -27.78 -23.80
N ALA A 100 12.56 -26.57 -23.34
CA ALA A 100 11.29 -25.90 -23.57
C ALA A 100 11.27 -25.24 -24.96
N LYS A 101 10.60 -25.88 -25.92
CA LYS A 101 10.34 -25.32 -27.25
C LYS A 101 9.04 -24.51 -27.23
N GLY A 102 9.12 -23.20 -27.46
CA GLY A 102 7.94 -22.34 -27.56
C GLY A 102 8.22 -20.86 -27.29
N ARG A 103 7.17 -20.05 -27.41
CA ARG A 103 7.22 -18.62 -27.08
C ARG A 103 7.10 -18.43 -25.57
N HIS A 104 8.23 -18.49 -24.88
CA HIS A 104 8.34 -18.17 -23.46
C HIS A 104 8.83 -16.74 -23.31
N ASP A 105 8.18 -15.98 -22.42
CA ASP A 105 8.62 -14.62 -22.17
C ASP A 105 9.92 -14.65 -21.36
N PRO A 106 11.00 -14.00 -21.82
CA PRO A 106 12.27 -13.97 -21.08
C PRO A 106 12.17 -13.12 -19.81
N CYS A 107 11.15 -12.26 -19.71
CA CYS A 107 10.90 -11.39 -18.59
C CYS A 107 9.41 -11.35 -18.26
N VAL A 108 9.08 -11.56 -16.98
CA VAL A 108 7.68 -11.53 -16.48
C VAL A 108 7.23 -10.13 -16.05
N VAL A 109 8.17 -9.20 -15.86
CA VAL A 109 7.91 -7.89 -15.24
C VAL A 109 6.90 -7.03 -16.00
N PRO A 110 6.92 -6.92 -17.35
CA PRO A 110 5.93 -6.10 -18.06
C PRO A 110 4.48 -6.51 -17.79
N ARG A 111 4.23 -7.81 -17.57
CA ARG A 111 2.90 -8.33 -17.22
C ARG A 111 2.63 -8.30 -15.71
N ALA A 112 3.67 -8.21 -14.90
CA ALA A 112 3.53 -8.14 -13.45
C ALA A 112 2.98 -6.78 -12.99
N VAL A 113 3.27 -5.68 -13.71
CA VAL A 113 2.81 -4.33 -13.37
C VAL A 113 1.29 -4.26 -13.12
N PRO A 114 0.42 -4.62 -14.09
CA PRO A 114 -1.03 -4.56 -13.85
C PRO A 114 -1.51 -5.51 -12.75
N ILE A 115 -0.81 -6.63 -12.52
CA ILE A 115 -1.13 -7.57 -11.43
C ILE A 115 -0.83 -6.94 -10.07
N VAL A 116 0.32 -6.28 -9.93
CA VAL A 116 0.72 -5.58 -8.72
C VAL A 116 -0.22 -4.41 -8.43
N GLU A 117 -0.58 -3.62 -9.44
CA GLU A 117 -1.55 -2.53 -9.31
C GLU A 117 -2.92 -3.06 -8.84
N SER A 118 -3.43 -4.12 -9.47
CA SER A 118 -4.70 -4.74 -9.11
C SER A 118 -4.68 -5.27 -7.68
N MET A 119 -3.62 -6.00 -7.30
CA MET A 119 -3.48 -6.51 -5.93
C MET A 119 -3.38 -5.38 -4.91
N SER A 120 -2.74 -4.25 -5.26
CA SER A 120 -2.64 -3.08 -4.39
C SER A 120 -4.01 -2.45 -4.16
N ALA A 121 -4.79 -2.27 -5.24
CA ALA A 121 -6.13 -1.72 -5.16
C ALA A 121 -7.05 -2.60 -4.29
N LEU A 122 -6.98 -3.92 -4.45
CA LEU A 122 -7.75 -4.86 -3.61
C LEU A 122 -7.40 -4.73 -2.13
N VAL A 123 -6.11 -4.67 -1.78
CA VAL A 123 -5.67 -4.53 -0.37
C VAL A 123 -6.07 -3.17 0.21
N ILE A 124 -5.95 -2.10 -0.56
CA ILE A 124 -6.38 -0.76 -0.11
C ILE A 124 -7.88 -0.74 0.12
N MET A 125 -8.67 -1.33 -0.78
CA MET A 125 -10.12 -1.40 -0.64
C MET A 125 -10.53 -2.21 0.59
N ASP A 126 -9.87 -3.34 0.84
CA ASP A 126 -10.12 -4.15 2.04
C ASP A 126 -9.81 -3.37 3.34
N ALA A 127 -8.66 -2.69 3.40
CA ALA A 127 -8.30 -1.85 4.53
C ALA A 127 -9.29 -0.69 4.75
N LEU A 128 -9.79 -0.09 3.66
CA LEU A 128 -10.82 0.95 3.71
C LEU A 128 -12.14 0.41 4.24
N MET A 129 -12.60 -0.74 3.76
CA MET A 129 -13.83 -1.39 4.24
C MET A 129 -13.73 -1.75 5.71
N ALA A 130 -12.59 -2.28 6.16
CA ALA A 130 -12.34 -2.55 7.58
C ALA A 130 -12.43 -1.27 8.43
N GLN A 131 -11.92 -0.15 7.92
CA GLN A 131 -12.04 1.15 8.59
C GLN A 131 -13.49 1.63 8.65
N TYR A 132 -14.25 1.55 7.55
CA TYR A 132 -15.67 1.90 7.54
C TYR A 132 -16.51 1.02 8.45
N ALA A 133 -16.22 -0.28 8.54
CA ALA A 133 -16.88 -1.17 9.48
C ALA A 133 -16.63 -0.72 10.94
N ARG A 134 -15.39 -0.35 11.29
CA ARG A 134 -15.06 0.20 12.62
C ARG A 134 -15.80 1.50 12.92
N GLU A 135 -15.85 2.42 11.95
CA GLU A 135 -16.56 3.69 12.08
C GLU A 135 -18.07 3.48 12.26
N SER A 136 -18.67 2.60 11.45
CA SER A 136 -20.09 2.25 11.56
C SER A 136 -20.42 1.53 12.88
N ALA A 137 -19.54 0.65 13.37
CA ALA A 137 -19.75 0.02 14.66
C ALA A 137 -19.68 1.03 15.81
N LYS A 138 -18.77 2.01 15.72
CA LYS A 138 -18.64 3.09 16.71
C LYS A 138 -19.91 3.91 16.86
N THR A 139 -20.68 4.14 15.80
CA THR A 139 -21.94 4.91 15.89
C THR A 139 -23.03 4.19 16.67
N LEU A 140 -22.92 2.87 16.87
CA LEU A 140 -23.86 2.07 17.66
C LEU A 140 -23.51 2.05 19.16
N LEU A 141 -22.33 2.52 19.54
CA LEU A 141 -21.87 2.56 20.93
C LEU A 141 -22.32 3.87 21.61
N PRO A 142 -22.61 3.85 22.92
CA PRO A 142 -22.92 5.07 23.65
C PRO A 142 -21.72 6.03 23.61
N PRO A 143 -21.96 7.35 23.53
CA PRO A 143 -20.89 8.34 23.49
C PRO A 143 -20.07 8.29 24.79
N LEU A 144 -18.76 8.20 24.64
CA LEU A 144 -17.84 8.22 25.78
C LEU A 144 -17.79 9.62 26.42
N PRO A 145 -17.73 9.75 27.75
CA PRO A 145 -17.56 11.05 28.42
C PRO A 145 -16.27 11.72 27.95
N LYS A 146 -16.39 12.89 27.29
CA LYS A 146 -15.32 13.72 26.73
C LYS A 146 -14.26 12.94 25.94
N THR A 147 -14.57 12.66 24.68
CA THR A 147 -13.53 12.29 23.69
C THR A 147 -13.18 13.49 22.84
N LEU A 148 -11.88 13.67 22.56
CA LEU A 148 -11.44 14.60 21.53
C LEU A 148 -11.91 14.06 20.17
N PRO A 149 -12.56 14.88 19.33
CA PRO A 149 -13.00 14.43 18.02
C PRO A 149 -11.77 14.08 17.16
N THR A 150 -11.72 12.83 16.70
CA THR A 150 -10.61 12.32 15.86
C THR A 150 -10.67 12.80 14.40
N ARG A 151 -11.76 13.48 14.02
CA ARG A 151 -11.97 14.09 12.70
C ARG A 151 -12.89 15.32 12.86
N PRO A 152 -12.70 16.40 12.10
CA PRO A 152 -13.71 17.43 11.99
C PRO A 152 -14.99 16.81 11.40
N THR A 153 -16.10 16.89 12.12
CA THR A 153 -17.41 16.48 11.60
C THR A 153 -17.78 17.44 10.47
N ILE A 154 -17.60 17.02 9.22
CA ILE A 154 -18.19 17.74 8.09
C ILE A 154 -19.69 17.45 8.17
N GLY A 155 -20.43 18.39 8.74
CA GLY A 155 -21.86 18.25 9.02
C GLY A 155 -22.17 18.01 10.49
N SER A 156 -21.79 18.91 11.40
CA SER A 156 -22.81 19.30 12.37
C SER A 156 -23.88 20.01 11.56
N ILE A 157 -24.95 19.29 11.20
CA ILE A 157 -26.25 19.92 11.06
C ILE A 157 -26.48 20.54 12.43
N THR A 158 -26.09 21.80 12.59
CA THR A 158 -26.59 22.61 13.67
C THR A 158 -28.09 22.54 13.50
N ASN A 159 -28.77 21.87 14.42
CA ASN A 159 -30.16 22.15 14.71
C ASN A 159 -30.21 23.63 15.11
N GLY A 160 -30.22 24.51 14.11
CA GLY A 160 -30.83 25.81 14.20
C GLY A 160 -32.32 25.54 14.34
N GLY A 161 -32.77 25.44 15.58
CA GLY A 161 -34.16 25.20 15.94
C GLY A 161 -34.44 25.85 17.28
N ASN A 162 -34.82 27.12 17.21
CA ASN A 162 -35.69 27.88 18.13
C ASN A 162 -35.85 27.36 19.57
N ALA A 163 -35.27 28.10 20.54
CA ALA A 163 -35.99 28.86 21.57
C ALA A 163 -34.96 29.68 22.38
#